data_AF-A0A1F6GYI8-F1
#
_entry.id   AF-A0A1F6GYI8-F1
#
_cell.length_a   1.000
_cell.length_b   1.000
_cell.length_c   1.000
_cell.angle_alpha   90.00
_cell.angle_beta   90.00
_cell.angle_gamma   90.00
#
_symmetry.space_group_name_H-M   'P 1'
#
loop_
_entity.id
_entity.type
_entity.pdbx_description
1 polymer ?
#
loop_
_entity_poly.entity_id
_entity_poly.type
_entity_poly.pdbx_seq_one_letter_code
_entity_poly.pdbx_strand_id
1 'polypeptide(L)'
;MNIKPNPNIPTDQKLLDLLKDAYTKNFECYKALIKFDAIKPFSNYVPEIIRGDLDRFAKEEEKQQFHYLFVYQEGDKFIMSDDYKAYYCYKIIGTNEVPCVVLGEPKGENVTFKGKPFLLEAPQIKITKNE
;
A
#
# COMPACT_ATOMS: atom_id res chain seq x y z
N MET A 1 11.82 -21.96 4.96
CA MET A 1 10.76 -21.94 5.99
C MET A 1 9.42 -21.91 5.28
N ASN A 2 8.55 -22.90 5.48
CA ASN A 2 7.17 -22.87 4.99
C ASN A 2 6.32 -22.11 6.02
N ILE A 3 6.18 -20.79 5.83
CA ILE A 3 5.22 -20.00 6.59
C ILE A 3 3.85 -20.28 5.97
N LYS A 4 3.01 -21.08 6.64
CA LYS A 4 1.62 -21.22 6.23
C LYS A 4 0.94 -19.86 6.42
N PRO A 5 0.29 -19.29 5.40
CA PRO A 5 -0.43 -18.03 5.56
C PRO A 5 -1.51 -18.18 6.62
N ASN A 6 -1.69 -17.14 7.44
CA ASN A 6 -2.79 -17.07 8.38
C ASN A 6 -4.10 -17.11 7.58
N PRO A 7 -4.99 -18.10 7.78
CA PRO A 7 -6.18 -18.30 6.96
C PRO A 7 -7.19 -17.14 7.01
N ASN A 8 -7.03 -16.20 7.95
CA ASN A 8 -7.90 -15.03 8.10
C ASN A 8 -7.40 -13.79 7.34
N ILE A 9 -6.19 -13.80 6.78
CA ILE A 9 -5.68 -12.66 6.01
C ILE A 9 -6.11 -12.84 4.54
N PRO A 10 -6.86 -11.88 3.97
CA PRO A 10 -7.32 -11.94 2.59
C PRO A 10 -6.13 -12.03 1.62
N THR A 11 -6.27 -12.84 0.57
CA THR A 11 -5.27 -12.94 -0.50
C THR A 11 -5.86 -12.37 -1.79
N ASP A 12 -5.32 -11.24 -2.23
CA ASP A 12 -5.65 -10.64 -3.53
C ASP A 12 -4.67 -11.15 -4.59
N GLN A 13 -5.11 -12.13 -5.38
CA GLN A 13 -4.28 -12.73 -6.42
C GLN A 13 -3.88 -11.72 -7.50
N LYS A 14 -4.76 -10.75 -7.81
CA LYS A 14 -4.48 -9.72 -8.82
C LYS A 14 -3.39 -8.77 -8.35
N LEU A 15 -3.46 -8.31 -7.09
CA LEU A 15 -2.40 -7.51 -6.50
C LEU A 15 -1.06 -8.27 -6.53
N LEU A 16 -1.07 -9.56 -6.17
CA LEU A 16 0.14 -10.38 -6.17
C LEU A 16 0.76 -10.53 -7.56
N ASP A 17 -0.06 -10.74 -8.60
CA ASP A 17 0.44 -10.88 -9.96
C ASP A 17 1.00 -9.54 -10.48
N LEU A 18 0.32 -8.43 -10.19
CA LEU A 18 0.84 -7.09 -10.49
C LEU A 18 2.14 -6.78 -9.74
N LEU A 19 2.28 -7.19 -8.47
CA LEU A 19 3.52 -7.02 -7.72
C LEU A 19 4.66 -7.84 -8.33
N LYS A 20 4.41 -9.11 -8.72
CA LYS A 20 5.40 -9.94 -9.41
C LYS A 20 5.86 -9.26 -10.70
N ASP A 21 4.91 -8.81 -11.52
CA ASP A 21 5.21 -8.14 -12.79
C ASP A 21 6.01 -6.84 -12.55
N ALA A 22 5.68 -6.07 -11.50
CA ALA A 22 6.38 -4.84 -11.15
C ALA A 22 7.83 -5.12 -10.72
N TYR A 23 8.05 -6.16 -9.90
CA TYR A 23 9.38 -6.58 -9.47
C TYR A 23 10.21 -7.20 -10.60
N THR A 24 9.58 -7.81 -11.60
CA THR A 24 10.26 -8.29 -12.82
C THR A 24 10.55 -7.18 -13.83
N LYS A 25 10.27 -5.91 -13.49
CA LYS A 25 10.50 -4.69 -14.29
C LYS A 25 9.72 -4.62 -15.60
N ASN A 26 8.57 -5.31 -15.67
CA ASN A 26 7.76 -5.37 -16.88
C ASN A 26 6.72 -4.24 -17.00
N PHE A 27 6.50 -3.43 -15.95
CA PHE A 27 5.69 -2.21 -16.05
C PHE A 27 5.97 -1.21 -14.92
N GLU A 28 5.62 0.06 -15.17
CA GLU A 28 5.91 1.19 -14.28
C GLU A 28 4.92 1.31 -13.13
N CYS A 29 5.44 1.70 -11.97
CA CYS A 29 4.69 2.10 -10.79
C CYS A 29 4.75 3.62 -10.59
N TYR A 30 3.81 4.16 -9.83
CA TYR A 30 3.70 5.59 -9.58
C TYR A 30 3.45 5.86 -8.11
N LYS A 31 4.18 6.81 -7.53
CA LYS A 31 3.81 7.39 -6.23
C LYS A 31 2.73 8.43 -6.48
N ALA A 32 1.61 8.32 -5.80
CA ALA A 32 0.47 9.21 -5.99
C ALA A 32 -0.20 9.56 -4.65
N LEU A 33 -0.86 10.72 -4.61
CA LEU A 33 -1.86 11.02 -3.59
C LEU A 33 -3.24 10.72 -4.18
N ILE A 34 -3.97 9.84 -3.50
CA ILE A 34 -5.29 9.36 -3.92
C ILE A 34 -6.31 9.79 -2.87
N LYS A 35 -7.47 10.29 -3.31
CA LYS A 35 -8.58 10.61 -2.38
C LYS A 35 -8.99 9.35 -1.61
N PHE A 36 -9.17 9.48 -0.29
CA PHE A 36 -9.45 8.33 0.58
C PHE A 36 -10.73 7.57 0.17
N ASP A 37 -11.76 8.29 -0.27
CA ASP A 37 -13.06 7.73 -0.74
C ASP A 37 -12.98 6.95 -2.07
N ALA A 38 -11.88 7.11 -2.79
CA ALA A 38 -11.56 6.33 -3.98
C ALA A 38 -10.79 5.04 -3.64
N ILE A 39 -10.25 4.90 -2.42
CA ILE A 39 -9.54 3.70 -1.98
C ILE A 39 -10.51 2.69 -1.41
N LYS A 40 -10.50 1.48 -1.97
CA LYS A 40 -11.37 0.38 -1.58
C LYS A 40 -10.52 -0.82 -1.14
N PRO A 41 -10.67 -1.30 0.11
CA PRO A 41 -10.11 -2.58 0.51
C PRO A 41 -10.66 -3.73 -0.36
N PHE A 42 -9.77 -4.62 -0.79
CA PHE A 42 -10.14 -5.82 -1.55
C PHE A 42 -11.10 -6.72 -0.78
N SER A 43 -10.94 -6.79 0.54
CA SER A 43 -11.78 -7.58 1.43
C SER A 43 -12.40 -6.74 2.54
N ASN A 44 -13.35 -7.35 3.24
CA ASN A 44 -13.95 -6.81 4.46
C ASN A 44 -13.11 -7.08 5.74
N TYR A 45 -11.85 -7.52 5.61
CA TYR A 45 -10.97 -7.71 6.75
C TYR A 45 -10.76 -6.38 7.51
N VAL A 46 -10.91 -6.44 8.83
CA VAL A 46 -10.71 -5.32 9.76
C VAL A 46 -9.65 -5.78 10.77
N PRO A 47 -8.43 -5.25 10.75
CA PRO A 47 -7.44 -5.52 11.78
C PRO A 47 -7.83 -4.82 13.08
N GLU A 48 -7.40 -5.38 14.20
CA GLU A 48 -7.40 -4.65 15.46
C GLU A 48 -6.35 -3.53 15.41
N ILE A 49 -6.78 -2.30 15.72
CA ILE A 49 -5.92 -1.12 15.82
C ILE A 49 -5.89 -0.69 17.28
N ILE A 50 -4.72 -0.82 17.91
CA ILE A 50 -4.50 -0.34 19.27
C ILE A 50 -3.89 1.07 19.27
N ARG A 51 -3.98 1.78 20.39
CA ARG A 51 -3.42 3.14 20.52
C ARG A 51 -1.95 3.22 20.10
N GLY A 52 -1.15 2.21 20.45
CA GLY A 52 0.27 2.15 20.07
C GLY A 52 0.52 2.10 18.55
N ASP A 53 -0.41 1.52 17.77
CA ASP A 53 -0.32 1.53 16.31
C ASP A 53 -0.51 2.96 15.77
N LEU A 54 -1.50 3.70 16.28
CA LEU A 54 -1.77 5.09 15.91
C LEU A 54 -0.62 6.02 16.31
N ASP A 55 -0.09 5.87 17.52
CA ASP A 55 1.02 6.70 18.03
C ASP A 55 2.30 6.48 17.19
N ARG A 56 2.58 5.24 16.78
CA ARG A 56 3.71 4.92 15.89
C ARG A 56 3.50 5.52 14.51
N PHE A 57 2.32 5.31 13.95
CA PHE A 57 1.96 5.81 12.63
C PHE A 57 2.10 7.34 12.55
N ALA A 58 1.56 8.06 13.53
CA ALA A 58 1.69 9.52 13.61
C ALA A 58 3.16 9.99 13.68
N LYS A 59 4.01 9.30 14.46
CA LYS A 59 5.45 9.63 14.55
C LYS A 59 6.21 9.39 13.25
N GLU A 60 5.81 8.39 12.46
CA GLU A 60 6.42 8.09 11.17
C GLU A 60 6.00 9.13 10.13
N GLU A 61 4.72 9.53 10.13
CA GLU A 61 4.18 10.63 9.31
C GLU A 61 4.88 11.97 9.61
N GLU A 62 5.10 12.32 10.89
CA GLU A 62 5.87 13.51 11.29
C GLU A 62 7.30 13.53 10.74
N LYS A 63 7.90 12.35 10.54
CA LYS A 63 9.23 12.17 9.95
C LYS A 63 9.21 12.05 8.43
N GLN A 64 8.05 12.26 7.79
CA GLN A 64 7.84 12.06 6.36
C GLN A 64 8.13 10.62 5.90
N GLN A 65 8.00 9.66 6.82
CA GLN A 65 8.10 8.22 6.55
C GLN A 65 6.71 7.66 6.31
N PHE A 66 6.09 8.11 5.22
CA PHE A 66 4.72 7.77 4.85
C PHE A 66 4.55 6.26 4.61
N HIS A 67 3.45 5.71 5.11
CA HIS A 67 3.04 4.33 4.83
C HIS A 67 2.30 4.26 3.50
N TYR A 68 3.07 4.14 2.41
CA TYR A 68 2.48 4.04 1.09
C TYR A 68 1.65 2.76 0.95
N LEU A 69 0.36 2.90 0.63
CA LEU A 69 -0.48 1.75 0.30
C LEU A 69 -0.18 1.27 -1.12
N PHE A 70 0.08 -0.02 -1.31
CA PHE A 70 0.09 -0.61 -2.64
C PHE A 70 -1.33 -0.78 -3.14
N VAL A 71 -1.61 -0.18 -4.30
CA VAL A 71 -2.94 -0.19 -4.92
C VAL A 71 -2.85 -0.47 -6.42
N TYR A 72 -3.94 -0.98 -6.99
CA TYR A 72 -4.15 -0.98 -8.44
C TYR A 72 -5.48 -0.33 -8.78
N GLN A 73 -5.59 0.25 -9.96
CA GLN A 73 -6.80 0.93 -10.39
C GLN A 73 -7.78 -0.04 -11.05
N GLU A 74 -9.06 0.04 -10.65
CA GLU A 74 -10.20 -0.60 -11.32
C GLU A 74 -11.31 0.44 -11.52
N GLY A 75 -11.50 0.88 -12.75
CA GLY A 75 -12.42 1.98 -13.04
C GLY A 75 -12.00 3.27 -12.32
N ASP A 76 -12.89 3.81 -11.51
CA ASP A 76 -12.69 5.02 -10.70
C ASP A 76 -12.11 4.75 -9.30
N LYS A 77 -11.92 3.47 -8.93
CA LYS A 77 -11.44 3.05 -7.61
C LYS A 77 -10.02 2.52 -7.63
N PHE A 78 -9.37 2.62 -6.48
CA PHE A 78 -8.03 2.11 -6.20
C PHE A 78 -8.13 1.00 -5.16
N ILE A 79 -7.85 -0.22 -5.58
CA ILE A 79 -8.02 -1.41 -4.75
C ILE A 79 -6.74 -1.66 -3.97
N MET A 80 -6.86 -1.80 -2.64
CA MET A 80 -5.76 -2.11 -1.73
C MET A 80 -5.94 -3.50 -1.10
N SER A 81 -4.84 -4.24 -0.93
CA SER A 81 -4.87 -5.51 -0.18
C SER A 81 -3.57 -5.83 0.58
N ASP A 82 -2.66 -4.86 0.71
CA ASP A 82 -1.37 -5.05 1.37
C ASP A 82 -1.48 -4.70 2.87
N ASP A 83 -1.36 -3.42 3.21
CA ASP A 83 -1.35 -2.97 4.61
C ASP A 83 -2.72 -2.46 5.10
N TYR A 84 -3.54 -3.41 5.55
CA TYR A 84 -4.82 -3.08 6.19
C TYR A 84 -4.64 -2.22 7.44
N LYS A 85 -3.56 -2.38 8.21
CA LYS A 85 -3.37 -1.56 9.42
C LYS A 85 -3.16 -0.09 9.05
N ALA A 86 -2.27 0.20 8.11
CA ALA A 86 -2.05 1.56 7.63
C ALA A 86 -3.34 2.19 7.07
N TYR A 87 -4.12 1.45 6.28
CA TYR A 87 -5.41 1.93 5.78
C TYR A 87 -6.37 2.33 6.91
N TYR A 88 -6.53 1.48 7.93
CA TYR A 88 -7.40 1.82 9.06
C TYR A 88 -6.82 2.94 9.93
N CYS A 89 -5.49 3.10 10.03
CA CYS A 89 -4.89 4.28 10.65
C CYS A 89 -5.27 5.57 9.90
N TYR A 90 -5.09 5.62 8.56
CA TYR A 90 -5.54 6.76 7.75
C TYR A 90 -7.04 7.04 7.93
N LYS A 91 -7.87 5.98 7.97
CA LYS A 91 -9.31 6.07 8.19
C LYS A 91 -9.66 6.69 9.54
N ILE A 92 -9.00 6.26 10.62
CA ILE A 92 -9.25 6.73 11.98
C ILE A 92 -8.79 8.18 12.16
N ILE A 93 -7.64 8.53 11.58
CA ILE A 93 -7.12 9.91 11.58
C ILE A 93 -8.02 10.84 10.77
N GLY A 94 -8.75 10.29 9.78
CA GLY A 94 -9.67 11.06 8.95
C GLY A 94 -8.97 11.84 7.85
N THR A 95 -7.95 11.26 7.22
CA THR A 95 -7.24 11.92 6.12
C THR A 95 -8.11 11.96 4.86
N ASN A 96 -8.01 13.06 4.10
CA ASN A 96 -8.71 13.20 2.82
C ASN A 96 -7.99 12.49 1.67
N GLU A 97 -6.66 12.36 1.80
CA GLU A 97 -5.78 11.80 0.80
C GLU A 97 -4.84 10.79 1.46
N VAL A 98 -4.40 9.82 0.67
CA VAL A 98 -3.50 8.76 1.14
C VAL A 98 -2.35 8.60 0.15
N PRO A 99 -1.09 8.56 0.64
CA PRO A 99 0.05 8.22 -0.19
C PRO A 99 -0.05 6.76 -0.64
N CYS A 100 0.03 6.54 -1.94
CA CYS A 100 -0.08 5.22 -2.55
C CYS A 100 1.09 4.95 -3.50
N VAL A 101 1.51 3.69 -3.56
CA VAL A 101 2.22 3.15 -4.72
C VAL A 101 1.18 2.49 -5.62
N VAL A 102 0.91 3.13 -6.76
CA VAL A 102 -0.01 2.61 -7.76
C VAL A 102 0.75 1.68 -8.70
N LEU A 103 0.28 0.44 -8.80
CA LEU A 103 0.75 -0.56 -9.75
C LEU A 103 0.11 -0.25 -11.11
N GLY A 104 0.86 0.47 -11.96
CA GLY A 104 0.40 0.98 -13.25
C GLY A 104 0.11 2.48 -13.22
N GLU A 105 -0.17 3.07 -14.38
CA GLU A 105 -0.41 4.51 -14.49
C GLU A 105 -1.76 4.91 -13.85
N PRO A 106 -1.78 5.73 -12.79
CA PRO A 106 -3.01 6.22 -12.19
C PRO A 106 -3.67 7.30 -13.07
N LYS A 107 -5.00 7.21 -13.22
CA LYS A 107 -5.81 8.10 -14.05
C LYS A 107 -7.07 8.58 -13.32
N GLY A 108 -7.60 9.71 -13.76
CA GLY A 108 -8.88 10.27 -13.28
C GLY A 108 -8.74 11.28 -12.15
N GLU A 109 -9.88 11.84 -11.76
CA GLU A 109 -9.99 12.99 -10.83
C GLU A 109 -9.75 12.65 -9.35
N ASN A 110 -9.62 11.35 -9.05
CA ASN A 110 -9.33 10.85 -7.71
C ASN A 110 -7.82 10.86 -7.40
N VAL A 111 -6.98 11.18 -8.41
CA VAL A 111 -5.53 11.32 -8.30
C VAL A 111 -5.20 12.81 -8.13
N THR A 112 -4.85 13.24 -6.92
CA THR A 112 -4.58 14.65 -6.63
C THR A 112 -3.10 15.02 -6.81
N PHE A 113 -2.22 14.02 -6.76
CA PHE A 113 -0.83 14.13 -7.17
C PHE A 113 -0.39 12.86 -7.89
N LYS A 114 0.36 13.01 -8.99
CA LYS A 114 1.02 11.92 -9.72
C LYS A 114 2.51 12.20 -9.83
N GLY A 115 3.33 11.37 -9.19
CA GLY A 115 4.78 11.37 -9.32
C GLY A 115 5.25 10.88 -10.69
N LYS A 116 6.57 10.93 -10.91
CA LYS A 116 7.19 10.32 -12.10
C LYS A 116 7.07 8.79 -12.05
N PRO A 117 6.99 8.11 -13.20
CA PRO A 117 7.08 6.66 -13.24
C PRO A 117 8.38 6.17 -12.62
N PHE A 118 8.33 5.01 -11.97
CA PHE A 118 9.50 4.31 -11.49
C PHE A 118 9.32 2.79 -11.63
N LEU A 119 10.43 2.06 -11.65
CA LEU A 119 10.43 0.60 -11.60
C LEU A 119 10.60 0.15 -10.15
N LEU A 120 9.79 -0.79 -9.72
CA LEU A 120 9.88 -1.33 -8.36
C LEU A 120 11.17 -2.14 -8.24
N GLU A 121 12.02 -1.80 -7.27
CA GLU A 121 13.26 -2.53 -7.02
C GLU A 121 12.99 -3.74 -6.13
N ALA A 122 13.51 -4.91 -6.52
CA ALA A 122 13.42 -6.10 -5.69
C ALA A 122 14.10 -5.86 -4.33
N PRO A 123 13.45 -6.23 -3.21
CA PRO A 123 14.00 -6.01 -1.88
C PRO A 123 15.36 -6.72 -1.75
N GLN A 124 16.37 -5.98 -1.32
CA GLN A 124 17.71 -6.52 -1.05
C GLN A 124 17.80 -6.95 0.40
N ILE A 125 17.93 -8.24 0.66
CA ILE A 125 18.14 -8.76 2.02
C ILE A 125 19.64 -8.61 2.36
N LYS A 126 19.97 -7.64 3.22
CA LYS A 126 21.30 -7.57 3.83
C LYS A 126 21.32 -8.47 5.05
N ILE A 127 22.02 -9.61 4.96
CA ILE A 127 22.29 -10.47 6.11
C ILE A 127 23.43 -9.82 6.91
N THR A 128 23.11 -9.12 7.99
CA THR A 128 24.11 -8.77 9.00
C THR A 128 24.40 -10.02 9.83
N LYS A 129 25.60 -10.58 9.67
CA LYS A 129 26.14 -11.50 10.69
C LYS A 129 26.46 -10.64 11.91
N ASN A 130 25.74 -10.85 12.99
CA ASN A 130 26.19 -10.36 14.29
C ASN A 130 27.37 -11.25 14.69
N GLU A 131 28.55 -10.66 14.79
CA GLU A 131 29.71 -11.25 15.48
C GLU A 131 29.53 -11.19 16.99
#